data_AF-A0A2P7RZZ4-F1
#
_entry.id   AF-A0A2P7RZZ4-F1
#
_cell.length_a   1.000
_cell.length_b   1.000
_cell.length_c   1.000
_cell.angle_alpha   90.00
_cell.angle_beta   90.00
_cell.angle_gamma   90.00
#
_symmetry.space_group_name_H-M   'P 1'
#
loop_
_entity.id
_entity.type
_entity.pdbx_description
1 polymer ?
#
loop_
_entity_poly.entity_id
_entity_poly.type
_entity_poly.pdbx_seq_one_letter_code
_entity_poly.pdbx_strand_id
1 'polypeptide(L)'
;MLIQWISLTSRGILSNGYTFTGITSVTATRSKPDQYLLRLPPGLRERIKAYADYMGRSMNEEIVRILERQFPEPWVAGSRIDELLEMLRVLQRSGASEDGIAKLVSELKATIEGIHSGRVTGLDEKARNRIEQQYQEWQEREYEYQQDLASEEYDPIEDESLGRTGRPEKFVYPDGSIGPQREYRPASWGEEPQGDPFEDPFEDKK
;
A
#
# COMPACT_ATOMS: atom_id res chain seq x y z
N MET A 1 36.77 -44.55 -50.71
CA MET A 1 37.88 -43.80 -50.07
C MET A 1 37.48 -43.59 -48.62
N LEU A 2 37.88 -44.42 -47.63
CA LEU A 2 39.24 -44.66 -47.06
C LEU A 2 39.91 -43.32 -46.70
N ILE A 3 40.35 -42.95 -45.49
CA ILE A 3 40.98 -43.67 -44.34
C ILE A 3 40.81 -42.79 -43.06
N GLN A 4 40.19 -43.27 -41.98
CA GLN A 4 40.75 -43.63 -40.65
C GLN A 4 41.95 -42.86 -40.03
N TRP A 5 41.76 -42.43 -38.77
CA TRP A 5 42.61 -42.55 -37.55
C TRP A 5 44.12 -42.25 -37.58
N ILE A 6 44.60 -41.48 -36.59
CA ILE A 6 45.73 -41.82 -35.70
C ILE A 6 45.54 -41.13 -34.33
N SER A 7 45.52 -41.96 -33.29
CA SER A 7 45.63 -41.65 -31.87
C SER A 7 47.08 -41.34 -31.49
N LEU A 8 47.35 -40.57 -30.41
CA LEU A 8 48.27 -41.06 -29.38
C LEU A 8 48.22 -40.29 -28.05
N THR A 9 47.90 -41.07 -27.03
CA THR A 9 48.06 -40.90 -25.60
C THR A 9 49.53 -41.07 -25.19
N SER A 10 50.09 -40.24 -24.30
CA SER A 10 50.79 -40.68 -23.06
C SER A 10 51.81 -39.69 -22.49
N ARG A 11 51.58 -39.39 -21.20
CA ARG A 11 52.48 -39.46 -20.03
C ARG A 11 53.82 -38.72 -19.98
N GLY A 12 53.95 -37.95 -18.90
CA GLY A 12 55.18 -37.61 -18.16
C GLY A 12 54.89 -36.41 -17.26
N ILE A 13 54.36 -36.55 -16.05
CA ILE A 13 55.03 -36.94 -14.79
C ILE A 13 56.40 -36.27 -14.62
N LEU A 14 56.41 -35.13 -13.90
CA LEU A 14 57.42 -34.77 -12.90
C LEU A 14 56.60 -34.25 -11.70
N SER A 15 56.39 -35.07 -10.67
CA SER A 15 57.23 -35.11 -9.47
C SER A 15 57.38 -33.73 -8.80
N ASN A 16 56.51 -33.43 -7.85
CA ASN A 16 56.95 -32.88 -6.57
C ASN A 16 55.98 -33.34 -5.48
N GLY A 17 56.49 -34.20 -4.61
CA GLY A 17 55.77 -34.73 -3.47
C GLY A 17 55.62 -33.66 -2.39
N TYR A 18 54.40 -33.54 -1.88
CA TYR A 18 54.14 -33.12 -0.51
C TYR A 18 53.11 -34.08 0.07
N THR A 19 53.56 -34.94 0.97
CA THR A 19 52.69 -35.77 1.81
C THR A 19 52.03 -34.86 2.85
N PHE A 20 50.73 -34.61 2.71
CA PHE A 20 49.92 -34.05 3.80
C PHE A 20 48.89 -35.09 4.24
N THR A 21 49.26 -35.83 5.28
CA THR A 21 48.37 -36.63 6.10
C THR A 21 47.45 -35.72 6.90
N GLY A 22 46.15 -35.81 6.68
CA GLY A 22 45.15 -35.09 7.46
C GLY A 22 43.77 -35.17 6.83
N ILE A 23 43.10 -36.32 6.96
CA ILE A 23 41.66 -36.42 6.68
C ILE A 23 40.94 -35.80 7.87
N THR A 24 40.89 -34.46 7.94
CA THR A 24 39.84 -33.77 8.69
C THR A 24 38.63 -33.72 7.80
N SER A 25 37.60 -34.49 8.16
CA SER A 25 36.24 -34.30 7.69
C SER A 25 35.87 -32.83 7.94
N VAL A 26 35.93 -32.01 6.88
CA VAL A 26 35.31 -30.69 6.89
C VAL A 26 33.82 -30.97 6.85
N THR A 27 33.21 -30.99 8.04
CA THR A 27 31.78 -30.84 8.22
C THR A 27 31.37 -29.60 7.45
N ALA A 28 30.69 -29.80 6.32
CA ALA A 28 30.02 -28.74 5.61
C ALA A 28 29.02 -28.11 6.58
N THR A 29 29.40 -26.97 7.15
CA THR A 29 28.49 -26.09 7.86
C THR A 29 27.46 -25.66 6.84
N ARG A 30 26.27 -26.28 6.88
CA ARG A 30 25.06 -25.69 6.31
C ARG A 30 24.90 -24.32 6.95
N SER A 31 25.35 -23.28 6.27
CA SER A 31 25.03 -21.90 6.60
C SER A 31 23.51 -21.81 6.59
N LYS A 32 22.90 -21.74 7.78
CA LYS A 32 21.46 -21.47 7.90
C LYS A 32 21.22 -20.14 7.19
N PRO A 33 20.30 -20.08 6.21
CA PRO A 33 20.08 -18.86 5.44
C PRO A 33 19.67 -17.71 6.38
N ASP A 34 20.27 -16.55 6.16
CA ASP A 34 19.82 -15.20 6.50
C ASP A 34 19.07 -15.01 7.84
N GLN A 35 19.74 -15.32 8.95
CA GLN A 35 19.27 -14.90 10.29
C GLN A 35 19.99 -13.61 10.71
N TYR A 36 19.26 -12.50 10.70
CA TYR A 36 19.78 -11.19 11.12
C TYR A 36 19.36 -10.85 12.55
N LEU A 37 20.33 -10.43 13.37
CA LEU A 37 20.09 -9.93 14.73
C LEU A 37 19.68 -8.45 14.68
N LEU A 38 18.38 -8.17 14.81
CA LEU A 38 17.85 -6.81 14.83
C LEU A 38 18.00 -6.18 16.22
N ARG A 39 18.60 -4.98 16.30
CA ARG A 39 18.63 -4.16 17.52
C ARG A 39 17.47 -3.17 17.48
N LEU A 40 16.47 -3.39 18.33
CA LEU A 40 15.30 -2.52 18.43
C LEU A 40 15.48 -1.52 19.58
N PRO A 41 14.98 -0.27 19.44
CA PRO A 41 14.83 0.65 20.55
C PRO A 41 14.02 0.05 21.70
N PRO A 42 14.26 0.49 22.95
CA PRO A 42 13.51 0.00 24.10
C PRO A 42 12.00 0.26 23.93
N GLY A 43 11.17 -0.72 24.29
CA GLY A 43 9.71 -0.63 24.21
C GLY A 43 9.11 -0.90 22.82
N LEU A 44 9.89 -0.81 21.73
CA LEU A 44 9.37 -1.08 20.39
C LEU A 44 9.04 -2.57 20.19
N ARG A 45 9.87 -3.45 20.74
CA ARG A 45 9.68 -4.89 20.67
C ARG A 45 8.36 -5.32 21.30
N GLU A 46 8.06 -4.78 22.48
CA GLU A 46 6.85 -5.08 23.25
C GLU A 46 5.60 -4.61 22.49
N ARG A 47 5.65 -3.42 21.89
CA ARG A 47 4.55 -2.88 21.06
C ARG A 47 4.28 -3.73 19.82
N ILE A 48 5.32 -4.15 19.10
CA ILE A 48 5.16 -5.02 17.91
C ILE A 48 4.61 -6.38 18.33
N LYS A 49 5.13 -6.96 19.42
CA LYS A 49 4.65 -8.25 19.93
C LYS A 49 3.17 -8.20 20.32
N ALA A 50 2.76 -7.17 21.05
CA ALA A 50 1.36 -7.03 21.47
C ALA A 50 0.40 -6.97 20.28
N TYR A 51 0.78 -6.24 19.22
CA TYR A 51 -0.02 -6.18 17.99
C TYR A 51 0.01 -7.49 17.20
N ALA A 52 1.16 -8.16 17.10
CA ALA A 52 1.28 -9.45 16.44
C ALA A 52 0.42 -10.52 17.13
N ASP A 53 0.46 -10.59 18.47
CA ASP A 53 -0.35 -11.52 19.26
C ASP A 53 -1.85 -11.26 19.07
N TYR A 54 -2.28 -9.98 19.08
CA TYR A 54 -3.67 -9.59 18.81
C TYR A 54 -4.15 -10.04 17.42
N MET A 55 -3.26 -10.00 16.42
CA MET A 55 -3.55 -10.42 15.05
C MET A 55 -3.32 -11.92 14.81
N GLY A 56 -2.92 -12.69 15.84
CA GLY A 56 -2.66 -14.13 15.73
C GLY A 56 -1.42 -14.49 14.90
N ARG A 57 -0.43 -13.60 14.81
CA ARG A 57 0.81 -13.78 14.04
C ARG A 57 2.04 -13.84 14.93
N SER A 58 3.12 -14.41 14.42
CA SER A 58 4.41 -14.30 15.11
C SER A 58 4.95 -12.87 15.01
N MET A 59 5.73 -12.45 16.00
CA MET A 59 6.39 -11.14 15.97
C MET A 59 7.26 -10.96 14.71
N ASN A 60 7.97 -12.00 14.27
CA ASN A 60 8.78 -11.94 13.05
C ASN A 60 7.94 -11.76 11.79
N GLU A 61 6.81 -12.47 11.69
CA GLU A 61 5.86 -12.34 10.59
C GLU A 61 5.31 -10.92 10.49
N GLU A 62 4.98 -10.29 11.62
CA GLU A 62 4.50 -8.91 11.62
C GLU A 62 5.60 -7.91 11.23
N ILE A 63 6.85 -8.13 11.66
CA ILE A 63 8.00 -7.33 11.22
C ILE A 63 8.18 -7.44 9.70
N VAL A 64 8.22 -8.66 9.17
CA VAL A 64 8.40 -8.90 7.72
C VAL A 64 7.25 -8.26 6.94
N ARG A 65 6.00 -8.46 7.35
CA ARG A 65 4.82 -7.86 6.70
C ARG A 65 4.89 -6.34 6.64
N ILE A 66 5.33 -5.69 7.72
CA ILE A 66 5.50 -4.23 7.74
C ILE A 66 6.64 -3.84 6.79
N LEU A 67 7.77 -4.55 6.82
CA LEU A 67 8.91 -4.27 5.95
C LEU A 67 8.56 -4.45 4.47
N GLU A 68 7.88 -5.52 4.08
CA GLU A 68 7.44 -5.73 2.69
C GLU A 68 6.47 -4.63 2.23
N ARG A 69 5.60 -4.16 3.14
CA ARG A 69 4.68 -3.07 2.85
C ARG A 69 5.39 -1.73 2.70
N GLN A 70 6.45 -1.47 3.48
CA GLN A 70 7.18 -0.19 3.46
C GLN A 70 8.34 -0.16 2.47
N PHE A 71 8.94 -1.32 2.18
CA PHE A 71 10.08 -1.52 1.29
C PHE A 71 9.72 -2.60 0.27
N PRO A 72 8.77 -2.30 -0.62
CA PRO A 72 8.40 -3.27 -1.61
C PRO A 72 9.50 -3.50 -2.65
N GLU A 73 9.49 -4.68 -3.26
CA GLU A 73 10.41 -5.01 -4.35
C GLU A 73 10.19 -4.10 -5.57
N PRO A 74 11.25 -3.50 -6.13
CA PRO A 74 11.16 -2.75 -7.37
C PRO A 74 10.99 -3.71 -8.54
N TRP A 75 10.09 -3.37 -9.46
CA TRP A 75 9.89 -4.11 -10.70
C TRP A 75 10.36 -3.30 -11.92
N VAL A 76 10.71 -4.00 -12.99
CA VAL A 76 11.13 -3.37 -14.25
C VAL A 76 9.90 -3.02 -15.08
N ALA A 77 9.86 -1.81 -15.63
CA ALA A 77 8.71 -1.29 -16.38
C ALA A 77 8.30 -2.20 -17.54
N GLY A 78 9.27 -2.78 -18.26
CA GLY A 78 9.01 -3.70 -19.37
C GLY A 78 8.16 -4.90 -18.93
N SER A 79 8.58 -5.59 -17.87
CA SER A 79 7.84 -6.74 -17.32
C SER A 79 6.43 -6.35 -16.90
N ARG A 80 6.26 -5.16 -16.31
CA ARG A 80 4.96 -4.69 -15.87
C ARG A 80 4.03 -4.35 -17.03
N ILE A 81 4.55 -3.76 -18.10
CA ILE A 81 3.79 -3.49 -19.33
C ILE A 81 3.37 -4.81 -19.99
N ASP A 82 4.22 -5.82 -20.01
CA ASP A 82 3.91 -7.13 -20.58
C ASP A 82 2.73 -7.81 -19.84
N GLU A 83 2.71 -7.73 -18.51
CA GLU A 83 1.58 -8.23 -17.70
C GLU A 83 0.27 -7.53 -18.03
N LEU A 84 0.28 -6.19 -18.10
CA LEU A 84 -0.89 -5.39 -18.45
C LEU A 84 -1.41 -5.72 -19.85
N LEU A 85 -0.51 -5.91 -20.82
CA LEU A 85 -0.86 -6.30 -22.18
C LEU A 85 -1.48 -7.71 -22.22
N GLU A 86 -0.98 -8.64 -21.41
CA GLU A 86 -1.55 -9.98 -21.35
C GLU A 86 -2.95 -9.97 -20.70
N MET A 87 -3.14 -9.19 -19.64
CA MET A 87 -4.48 -8.99 -19.07
C MET A 87 -5.45 -8.41 -20.10
N LEU A 88 -5.03 -7.39 -20.84
CA LEU A 88 -5.84 -6.78 -21.90
C LEU A 88 -6.21 -7.81 -22.99
N ARG A 89 -5.27 -8.66 -23.40
CA ARG A 89 -5.53 -9.73 -24.37
C ARG A 89 -6.53 -10.76 -23.84
N VAL A 90 -6.43 -11.13 -22.57
CA VAL A 90 -7.40 -12.04 -21.94
C VAL A 90 -8.80 -11.43 -21.99
N LEU A 91 -8.95 -10.16 -21.57
CA LEU A 91 -10.24 -9.46 -21.61
C LEU A 91 -10.83 -9.36 -23.01
N GLN A 92 -10.00 -9.09 -24.02
CA GLN A 92 -10.44 -9.03 -25.42
C GLN A 92 -10.95 -10.39 -25.93
N ARG A 93 -10.39 -11.51 -25.47
CA ARG A 93 -10.80 -12.85 -25.91
C ARG A 93 -12.00 -13.39 -25.12
N SER A 94 -12.05 -13.18 -23.82
CA SER A 94 -13.09 -13.72 -22.94
C SER A 94 -14.37 -12.86 -22.90
N GLY A 95 -14.33 -11.67 -23.50
CA GLY A 95 -15.29 -10.61 -23.23
C GLY A 95 -14.87 -9.84 -21.97
N ALA A 96 -15.09 -8.53 -22.00
CA ALA A 96 -14.73 -7.65 -20.92
C ALA A 96 -15.76 -7.78 -19.79
N SER A 97 -15.51 -8.69 -18.85
CA SER A 97 -16.29 -8.76 -17.61
C SER A 97 -15.98 -7.55 -16.73
N GLU A 98 -16.95 -7.13 -15.91
CA GLU A 98 -16.75 -6.03 -14.95
C GLU A 98 -15.56 -6.31 -14.02
N ASP A 99 -15.46 -7.52 -13.46
CA ASP A 99 -14.32 -7.94 -12.62
C ASP A 99 -12.98 -7.84 -13.36
N GLY A 100 -12.99 -8.24 -14.63
CA GLY A 100 -11.80 -8.23 -15.47
C GLY A 100 -11.32 -6.81 -15.77
N ILE A 101 -12.26 -5.91 -16.11
CA ILE A 101 -12.01 -4.48 -16.32
C ILE A 101 -11.52 -3.84 -15.01
N ALA A 102 -12.21 -4.08 -13.90
CA ALA A 102 -11.85 -3.55 -12.59
C ALA A 102 -10.44 -3.98 -12.18
N LYS A 103 -10.09 -5.25 -12.42
CA LYS A 103 -8.73 -5.74 -12.19
C LYS A 103 -7.71 -5.03 -13.08
N LEU A 104 -7.96 -4.89 -14.38
CA LEU A 104 -7.04 -4.18 -15.28
C LEU A 104 -6.83 -2.72 -14.85
N VAL A 105 -7.91 -2.02 -14.50
CA VAL A 105 -7.84 -0.64 -14.00
C VAL A 105 -7.02 -0.55 -12.71
N SER A 106 -7.23 -1.48 -11.77
CA SER A 106 -6.45 -1.56 -10.54
C SER A 106 -4.95 -1.78 -10.80
N GLU A 107 -4.61 -2.73 -11.68
CA GLU A 107 -3.21 -3.03 -12.01
C GLU A 107 -2.54 -1.88 -12.78
N LEU A 108 -3.29 -1.18 -13.65
CA LEU A 108 -2.81 0.01 -14.34
C LEU A 108 -2.54 1.15 -13.35
N LYS A 109 -3.46 1.42 -12.44
CA LYS A 109 -3.31 2.43 -11.38
C LYS A 109 -2.08 2.13 -10.51
N ALA A 110 -1.93 0.89 -10.05
CA ALA A 110 -0.77 0.45 -9.27
C ALA A 110 0.56 0.62 -10.04
N THR A 111 0.53 0.49 -11.37
CA THR A 111 1.71 0.71 -12.21
C THR A 111 2.07 2.18 -12.28
N ILE A 112 1.09 3.06 -12.50
CA ILE A 112 1.32 4.52 -12.55
C ILE A 112 1.83 5.02 -11.19
N GLU A 113 1.21 4.60 -10.09
CA GLU A 113 1.68 4.89 -8.73
C GLU A 113 3.10 4.33 -8.49
N GLY A 114 3.40 3.16 -9.05
CA GLY A 114 4.73 2.58 -9.04
C GLY A 114 5.77 3.43 -9.78
N ILE A 115 5.40 4.06 -10.89
CA ILE A 115 6.26 4.97 -11.65
C ILE A 115 6.50 6.25 -10.85
N HIS A 116 5.43 6.86 -10.33
CA HIS A 116 5.48 8.06 -9.49
C HIS A 116 6.35 7.86 -8.25
N SER A 117 6.17 6.75 -7.53
CA SER A 117 6.94 6.42 -6.32
C SER A 117 8.39 6.00 -6.58
N GLY A 118 8.79 5.82 -7.85
CA GLY A 118 10.11 5.33 -8.22
C GLY A 118 10.31 3.81 -8.03
N ARG A 119 9.25 3.08 -7.66
CA ARG A 119 9.25 1.61 -7.55
C ARG A 119 9.40 0.92 -8.90
N VAL A 120 8.88 1.53 -9.95
CA VAL A 120 9.06 1.09 -11.34
C VAL A 120 10.37 1.64 -11.88
N THR A 121 11.26 0.72 -12.25
CA THR A 121 12.59 1.03 -12.79
C THR A 121 12.64 0.77 -14.30
N GLY A 122 13.66 1.28 -14.99
CA GLY A 122 13.86 1.03 -16.43
C GLY A 122 13.14 2.00 -17.38
N LEU A 123 12.51 3.05 -16.86
CA LEU A 123 12.07 4.20 -17.65
C LEU A 123 13.14 5.29 -17.65
N ASP A 124 13.28 6.00 -18.77
CA ASP A 124 14.09 7.20 -18.79
C ASP A 124 13.40 8.33 -18.02
N GLU A 125 14.20 9.28 -17.54
CA GLU A 125 13.76 10.37 -16.67
C GLU A 125 12.71 11.27 -17.36
N LYS A 126 12.78 11.43 -18.68
CA LYS A 126 11.83 12.25 -19.43
C LYS A 126 10.47 11.55 -19.53
N ALA A 127 10.45 10.23 -19.75
CA ALA A 127 9.24 9.44 -19.71
C ALA A 127 8.59 9.46 -18.33
N ARG A 128 9.38 9.27 -17.25
CA ARG A 128 8.89 9.35 -15.87
C ARG A 128 8.23 10.70 -15.58
N ASN A 129 8.92 11.81 -15.86
CA ASN A 129 8.39 13.15 -15.59
C ASN A 129 7.11 13.48 -16.37
N ARG A 130 6.94 12.93 -17.57
CA ARG A 130 5.68 13.11 -18.33
C ARG A 130 4.51 12.35 -17.70
N ILE A 131 4.74 11.11 -17.29
CA ILE A 131 3.73 10.28 -16.63
C ILE A 131 3.34 10.91 -15.30
N GLU A 132 4.33 11.38 -14.56
CA GLU A 132 4.16 12.10 -13.30
C GLU A 132 3.24 13.33 -13.46
N GLN A 133 3.58 14.22 -14.40
CA GLN A 133 2.79 15.41 -14.67
C GLN A 133 1.34 15.07 -15.04
N GLN A 134 1.13 14.11 -15.93
CA GLN A 134 -0.22 13.69 -16.34
C GLN A 134 -1.02 13.07 -15.19
N TYR A 135 -0.36 12.33 -14.31
CA TYR A 135 -1.00 11.73 -13.15
C TYR A 135 -1.42 12.79 -12.13
N GLN A 136 -0.57 13.79 -11.87
CA GLN A 136 -0.90 14.92 -10.99
C GLN A 136 -2.10 15.72 -11.55
N GLU A 137 -2.08 16.08 -12.84
CA GLU A 137 -3.19 16.78 -13.50
C GLU A 137 -4.50 15.96 -13.50
N TRP A 138 -4.41 14.64 -13.53
CA TRP A 138 -5.59 13.78 -13.39
C TRP A 138 -6.09 13.74 -11.94
N GLN A 139 -5.18 13.61 -10.95
CA GLN A 139 -5.54 13.64 -9.54
C GLN A 139 -6.21 14.95 -9.13
N GLU A 140 -5.70 16.08 -9.60
CA GLU A 140 -6.29 17.40 -9.34
C GLU A 140 -7.70 17.49 -9.91
N ARG A 141 -7.91 17.10 -11.18
CA ARG A 141 -9.24 17.09 -11.78
C ARG A 141 -10.22 16.17 -11.09
N GLU A 142 -9.75 14.99 -10.66
CA GLU A 142 -10.59 14.07 -9.92
C GLU A 142 -10.96 14.68 -8.55
N TYR A 143 -10.01 15.31 -7.86
CA TYR A 143 -10.28 15.99 -6.59
C TYR A 143 -11.27 17.14 -6.75
N GLU A 144 -11.10 17.99 -7.77
CA GLU A 144 -12.04 19.05 -8.11
C GLU A 144 -13.44 18.50 -8.40
N TYR A 145 -13.55 17.47 -9.24
CA TYR A 145 -14.81 16.82 -9.56
C TYR A 145 -15.50 16.23 -8.33
N GLN A 146 -14.74 15.59 -7.44
CA GLN A 146 -15.27 15.06 -6.19
C GLN A 146 -15.69 16.18 -5.23
N GLN A 147 -14.96 17.29 -5.17
CA GLN A 147 -15.36 18.46 -4.40
C GLN A 147 -16.64 19.10 -4.95
N ASP A 148 -16.75 19.24 -6.27
CA ASP A 148 -17.93 19.80 -6.93
C ASP A 148 -19.16 18.92 -6.66
N LEU A 149 -19.06 17.61 -6.87
CA LEU A 149 -20.12 16.66 -6.54
C LEU A 149 -20.54 16.74 -5.07
N ALA A 150 -19.56 16.80 -4.16
CA ALA A 150 -19.84 16.88 -2.75
C ALA A 150 -20.53 18.22 -2.39
N SER A 151 -20.12 19.32 -3.04
CA SER A 151 -20.75 20.64 -2.87
C SER A 151 -22.18 20.72 -3.41
N GLU A 152 -22.52 19.96 -4.46
CA GLU A 152 -23.90 19.85 -4.95
C GLU A 152 -24.81 19.03 -4.01
N GLU A 153 -24.23 18.15 -3.19
CA GLU A 153 -24.95 17.31 -2.23
C GLU A 153 -25.04 17.92 -0.82
N TYR A 154 -24.22 18.94 -0.53
CA TYR A 154 -24.24 19.61 0.77
C TYR A 154 -25.50 20.43 0.97
N ASP A 155 -26.12 20.25 2.13
CA ASP A 155 -27.13 21.19 2.58
C ASP A 155 -26.48 22.52 3.04
N PRO A 156 -27.25 23.60 3.19
CA PRO A 156 -26.71 24.91 3.56
C PRO A 156 -25.89 24.93 4.85
N ILE A 157 -26.08 23.95 5.75
CA ILE A 157 -25.35 23.84 7.01
C ILE A 157 -23.99 23.17 6.77
N GLU A 158 -23.93 22.14 5.93
CA GLU A 158 -22.70 21.43 5.56
C GLU A 158 -21.75 22.34 4.79
N ASP A 159 -22.28 23.16 3.87
CA ASP A 159 -21.52 24.18 3.15
C ASP A 159 -20.90 25.22 4.10
N GLU A 160 -21.66 25.69 5.09
CA GLU A 160 -21.16 26.64 6.09
C GLU A 160 -20.08 26.00 6.98
N SER A 161 -20.23 24.73 7.36
CA SER A 161 -19.25 23.95 8.12
C SER A 161 -17.95 23.74 7.33
N LEU A 162 -18.06 23.38 6.05
CA LEU A 162 -16.92 23.14 5.17
C LEU A 162 -16.11 24.42 4.98
N GLY A 163 -16.76 25.54 4.69
CA GLY A 163 -16.11 26.84 4.52
C GLY A 163 -15.37 27.33 5.77
N ARG A 164 -15.77 26.86 6.96
CA ARG A 164 -15.13 27.26 8.24
C ARG A 164 -14.08 26.29 8.76
N THR A 165 -14.32 24.99 8.65
CA THR A 165 -13.51 23.96 9.33
C THR A 165 -12.71 23.09 8.36
N GLY A 166 -12.97 23.19 7.06
CA GLY A 166 -12.42 22.29 6.05
C GLY A 166 -13.05 20.88 6.09
N ARG A 167 -14.16 20.71 6.81
CA ARG A 167 -14.92 19.45 6.91
C ARG A 167 -16.43 19.74 6.88
N PRO A 168 -17.25 18.89 6.23
CA PRO A 168 -18.70 19.09 6.11
C PRO A 168 -19.46 18.56 7.35
N GLU A 169 -18.82 18.51 8.52
CA GLU A 169 -19.43 17.90 9.71
C GLU A 169 -20.62 18.74 10.21
N LYS A 170 -21.74 18.08 10.52
CA LYS A 170 -22.91 18.69 11.17
C LYS A 170 -22.71 18.67 12.69
N PHE A 171 -22.63 19.85 13.29
CA PHE A 171 -22.62 19.99 14.75
C PHE A 171 -24.04 20.17 15.27
N VAL A 172 -24.46 19.36 16.24
CA VAL A 172 -25.71 19.53 17.00
C VAL A 172 -25.32 19.76 18.45
N TYR A 173 -25.74 20.89 19.01
CA TYR A 173 -25.40 21.28 20.38
C TYR A 173 -26.53 20.92 21.36
N PRO A 174 -26.24 20.81 22.67
CA PRO A 174 -27.25 20.51 23.69
C PRO A 174 -28.41 21.51 23.77
N ASP A 175 -28.21 22.73 23.28
CA ASP A 175 -29.24 23.78 23.19
C ASP A 175 -30.16 23.63 21.95
N GLY A 176 -29.97 22.57 21.14
CA GLY A 176 -30.72 22.30 19.93
C GLY A 176 -30.25 23.07 18.70
N SER A 177 -29.19 23.89 18.81
CA SER A 177 -28.62 24.59 17.65
C SER A 177 -27.88 23.63 16.72
N ILE A 178 -27.98 23.87 15.40
CA ILE A 178 -27.38 23.06 14.34
C ILE A 178 -26.45 23.93 13.50
N GLY A 179 -25.25 23.44 13.21
CA GLY A 179 -24.26 24.10 12.33
C GLY A 179 -23.11 24.79 13.07
N PRO A 180 -22.15 25.36 12.34
CA PRO A 180 -20.98 25.98 12.97
C PRO A 180 -21.39 27.28 13.66
N GLN A 181 -21.22 27.37 14.99
CA GLN A 181 -21.58 28.59 15.73
C GLN A 181 -20.61 29.74 15.38
N ARG A 182 -21.15 30.94 15.09
CA ARG A 182 -20.36 32.16 14.83
C ARG A 182 -19.63 32.67 16.07
N GLU A 183 -20.19 32.37 17.23
CA GLU A 183 -19.66 32.67 18.55
C GLU A 183 -19.85 31.41 19.39
N TYR A 184 -18.79 30.94 20.05
CA TYR A 184 -18.96 29.97 21.12
C TYR A 184 -19.81 30.65 22.20
N ARG A 185 -21.12 30.35 22.23
CA ARG A 185 -21.95 30.61 23.40
C ARG A 185 -21.75 29.40 24.31
N PRO A 186 -20.89 29.48 25.35
CA PRO A 186 -20.93 28.44 26.36
C PRO A 186 -22.37 28.36 26.85
N ALA A 187 -22.93 27.15 26.89
CA ALA A 187 -24.16 26.91 27.62
C ALA A 187 -23.97 27.58 28.99
N SER A 188 -24.81 28.57 29.30
CA SER A 188 -24.83 29.16 30.62
C SER A 188 -25.09 28.01 31.58
N TRP A 189 -24.06 27.59 32.31
CA TRP A 189 -24.17 26.64 33.40
C TRP A 189 -25.21 27.19 34.39
N GLY A 190 -26.48 26.79 34.26
CA GLY A 190 -27.53 27.30 35.14
C GLY A 190 -28.98 27.20 34.70
N GLU A 191 -29.34 26.84 33.47
CA GLU A 191 -30.74 26.60 33.11
C GLU A 191 -30.91 25.17 32.59
N GLU A 192 -31.39 24.28 33.47
CA GLU A 192 -31.91 22.98 33.06
C GLU A 192 -33.09 23.20 32.11
N PRO A 193 -33.18 22.50 30.97
CA PRO A 193 -34.39 22.49 30.16
C PRO A 193 -35.52 21.88 31.00
N GLN A 194 -36.45 22.71 31.46
CA GLN A 194 -37.71 22.24 32.03
C GLN A 194 -38.60 21.76 30.89
N GLY A 195 -38.45 20.49 30.54
CA GLY A 195 -39.30 19.80 29.57
C GLY A 195 -38.78 18.39 29.35
N ASP A 196 -39.63 17.39 29.56
CA ASP A 196 -39.28 16.00 29.29
C ASP A 196 -39.01 15.83 27.78
N PRO A 197 -37.80 15.41 27.36
CA PRO A 197 -37.47 15.24 25.94
C PRO A 197 -38.26 14.10 25.26
N PHE A 198 -39.10 13.38 25.99
CA PHE A 198 -39.96 12.30 25.47
C PHE A 198 -41.46 12.64 25.43
N GLU A 199 -41.85 13.90 25.65
CA GLU A 199 -43.25 14.31 25.49
C GLU A 199 -43.62 14.31 23.99
N ASP A 200 -44.40 13.31 23.56
CA ASP A 200 -44.83 13.15 22.17
C ASP A 200 -45.76 14.32 21.78
N PRO A 201 -45.39 15.17 20.81
CA PRO A 201 -46.18 16.35 20.45
C PRO A 201 -47.55 16.03 19.83
N PHE A 202 -47.90 14.74 19.67
CA PHE A 202 -49.16 14.29 19.10
C PHE A 202 -50.16 13.66 20.09
N GLU A 203 -49.89 13.63 21.40
CA GLU A 203 -50.74 12.87 22.34
C GLU A 203 -52.10 13.51 22.71
N ASP A 204 -52.39 14.76 22.34
CA ASP A 204 -53.69 15.39 22.65
C ASP A 204 -54.49 15.84 21.43
N LYS A 205 -55.10 14.89 20.71
CA LYS A 205 -56.37 15.11 19.97
C LYS A 205 -57.22 13.84 19.88
N LYS A 206 -58.08 13.61 20.88
CA LYS A 206 -59.35 12.87 20.73
C LYS A 206 -60.44 13.47 21.60
#